data_AF-A0A0A9YYQ4-F1
#
_entry.id   AF-A0A0A9YYQ4-F1
#
_cell.length_a   1.000
_cell.length_b   1.000
_cell.length_c   1.000
_cell.angle_alpha   90.00
_cell.angle_beta   90.00
_cell.angle_gamma   90.00
#
_symmetry.space_group_name_H-M   'P 1'
#
loop_
_entity.id
_entity.type
_entity.pdbx_description
1 polymer ?
#
loop_
_entity_poly.entity_id
_entity_poly.type
_entity_poly.pdbx_seq_one_letter_code
_entity_poly.pdbx_strand_id
1 'polypeptide(L)'
;CGIDIKRKTAYHPQSNGKIERFHRTLKAAIRAHGKAKWTEALPTILLGLRSTIKLDSQASIAEMVYGMTLRLPGDFMQEDSKTQADETNDFVEKLRQKMKSLK
;
A
#
# COMPACT_ATOMS: atom_id res chain seq x y z
N CYS A 1 5.10 32.86 4.80
CA CYS A 1 5.38 31.41 4.95
C CYS A 1 6.42 31.26 6.07
N GLY A 2 6.04 30.81 7.27
CA GLY A 2 6.93 30.78 8.46
C GLY A 2 7.85 29.57 8.53
N ILE A 3 8.60 29.27 7.46
CA ILE A 3 9.47 28.09 7.39
C ILE A 3 10.84 28.42 7.98
N ASP A 4 11.24 27.73 9.05
CA ASP A 4 12.58 27.81 9.64
C ASP A 4 13.56 26.87 8.93
N ILE A 5 14.64 27.43 8.37
CA ILE A 5 15.65 26.67 7.63
C ILE A 5 16.76 26.25 8.61
N LYS A 6 16.75 24.97 8.99
CA LYS A 6 17.81 24.39 9.82
C LYS A 6 18.92 23.78 8.97
N ARG A 7 20.11 24.39 8.99
CA ARG A 7 21.33 23.83 8.40
C ARG A 7 21.94 22.81 9.36
N LYS A 8 22.37 21.67 8.81
CA LYS A 8 23.10 20.64 9.56
C LYS A 8 24.59 20.98 9.63
N THR A 9 25.23 20.67 10.74
CA THR A 9 26.69 20.68 10.87
C THR A 9 27.29 19.49 10.12
N ALA A 10 28.50 19.67 9.57
CA ALA A 10 29.26 18.57 8.97
C ALA A 10 29.57 17.49 10.03
N TYR A 11 29.72 16.24 9.59
CA TYR A 11 30.10 15.08 10.44
C TYR A 11 29.11 14.65 11.53
N HIS A 12 27.81 14.98 11.39
CA HIS A 12 26.77 14.51 12.32
C HIS A 12 25.77 13.56 11.63
N PRO A 13 26.12 12.27 11.41
CA PRO A 13 25.34 11.32 10.59
C PRO A 13 23.99 10.95 11.21
N GLN A 14 23.86 10.95 12.54
CA GLN A 14 22.60 10.67 13.25
C GLN A 14 21.50 11.66 12.87
N SER A 15 21.91 12.87 12.51
CA SER A 15 21.01 13.94 12.19
C SER A 15 20.24 13.70 10.87
N ASN A 16 20.86 13.07 9.87
CA ASN A 16 20.24 12.78 8.57
C ASN A 16 19.99 11.28 8.32
N GLY A 17 20.32 10.41 9.27
CA GLY A 17 20.26 8.96 9.07
C GLY A 17 18.90 8.43 8.61
N LYS A 18 17.78 9.03 9.05
CA LYS A 18 16.42 8.66 8.60
C LYS A 18 16.20 8.94 7.11
N ILE A 19 16.53 10.15 6.65
CA ILE A 19 16.35 10.53 5.25
C ILE A 19 17.35 9.80 4.34
N GLU A 20 18.58 9.61 4.81
CA GLU A 20 19.60 8.86 4.08
C GLU A 20 19.21 7.38 3.90
N ARG A 21 18.68 6.74 4.96
CA ARG A 21 18.16 5.38 4.87
C ARG A 21 17.00 5.29 3.89
N PHE A 22 16.06 6.24 3.95
CA PHE A 22 14.96 6.30 2.99
C PHE A 22 15.46 6.46 1.55
N HIS A 23 16.43 7.36 1.30
CA HIS A 23 17.03 7.53 -0.01
C HIS A 23 17.72 6.26 -0.52
N ARG A 24 18.38 5.46 0.34
CA ARG A 24 18.94 4.17 -0.08
C ARG A 24 17.86 3.21 -0.54
N THR A 25 16.78 3.08 0.21
CA THR A 25 15.63 2.23 -0.15
C THR A 25 14.99 2.68 -1.46
N LEU A 26 14.78 3.99 -1.64
CA LEU A 26 14.21 4.56 -2.86
C LEU A 26 15.09 4.24 -4.08
N LYS A 27 16.40 4.46 -3.98
CA LYS A 27 17.36 4.15 -5.06
C LYS A 27 17.36 2.65 -5.39
N ALA A 28 17.28 1.78 -4.38
CA ALA A 28 17.20 0.33 -4.59
C ALA A 28 15.92 -0.06 -5.34
N ALA A 29 14.77 0.48 -4.95
CA ALA A 29 13.49 0.22 -5.62
C ALA A 29 13.48 0.71 -7.08
N ILE A 30 14.07 1.88 -7.34
CA ILE A 30 14.24 2.40 -8.71
C ILE A 30 15.09 1.45 -9.56
N ARG A 31 16.23 0.98 -9.03
CA ARG A 31 17.11 0.03 -9.73
C ARG A 31 16.42 -1.29 -10.02
N ALA A 32 15.65 -1.82 -9.07
CA ALA A 32 14.91 -3.06 -9.24
C ALA A 32 13.83 -2.98 -10.32
N HIS A 33 13.29 -1.80 -10.59
CA HIS A 33 12.22 -1.60 -11.55
C HIS A 33 12.67 -1.68 -13.02
N GLY A 34 13.98 -1.63 -13.31
CA GLY A 34 14.59 -1.98 -14.61
C GLY A 34 14.23 -1.12 -15.83
N LYS A 35 13.39 -0.08 -15.69
CA LYS A 35 12.92 0.75 -16.81
C LYS A 35 13.89 1.88 -17.16
N ALA A 36 14.12 2.11 -18.46
CA ALA A 36 14.90 3.24 -18.99
C ALA A 36 14.34 4.61 -18.57
N LYS A 37 13.01 4.71 -18.40
CA LYS A 37 12.32 5.89 -17.89
C LYS A 37 11.82 5.68 -16.46
N TRP A 38 12.75 5.75 -15.51
CA TRP A 38 12.45 5.57 -14.08
C TRP A 38 11.42 6.58 -13.53
N THR A 39 11.30 7.75 -14.15
CA THR A 39 10.34 8.81 -13.77
C THR A 39 8.89 8.38 -13.96
N GLU A 40 8.60 7.61 -15.01
CA GLU A 40 7.24 7.08 -15.26
C GLU A 40 6.87 5.99 -14.22
N ALA A 41 7.85 5.26 -13.69
CA ALA A 41 7.64 4.27 -12.64
C ALA A 41 7.62 4.87 -11.22
N LEU A 42 8.04 6.13 -11.07
CA LEU A 42 8.23 6.76 -9.77
C LEU A 42 6.93 6.83 -8.93
N PRO A 43 5.75 7.17 -9.48
CA PRO A 43 4.52 7.18 -8.69
C PRO A 43 4.20 5.80 -8.09
N THR A 44 4.38 4.73 -8.86
CA THR A 44 4.15 3.35 -8.42
C THR A 44 5.14 2.92 -7.35
N ILE A 45 6.43 3.24 -7.53
CA ILE A 45 7.48 2.95 -6.55
C ILE A 45 7.17 3.67 -5.22
N LEU A 46 6.83 4.95 -5.28
CA LEU A 46 6.52 5.74 -4.10
C LEU A 46 5.23 5.28 -3.41
N LEU A 47 4.23 4.83 -4.19
CA LEU A 47 3.02 4.23 -3.64
C LEU A 47 3.38 2.98 -2.82
N GLY A 48 4.13 2.05 -3.40
CA GLY A 48 4.59 0.84 -2.70
C GLY A 48 5.36 1.17 -1.42
N LEU A 49 6.32 2.09 -1.48
CA LEU A 49 7.10 2.49 -0.29
C LEU A 49 6.25 3.12 0.83
N ARG A 50 5.12 3.74 0.50
CA ARG A 50 4.21 4.34 1.48
C ARG A 50 3.22 3.33 2.05
N SER A 51 2.81 2.34 1.26
CA SER A 51 1.85 1.32 1.67
C SER A 51 2.50 0.10 2.33
N THR A 52 3.81 -0.12 2.18
CA THR A 52 4.51 -1.20 2.88
C THR A 52 4.49 -0.99 4.40
N ILE A 53 4.07 -2.03 5.12
CA ILE A 53 4.13 -2.08 6.58
C ILE A 53 5.59 -2.11 7.03
N LYS A 54 5.98 -1.17 7.89
CA LYS A 54 7.30 -1.20 8.52
C LYS A 54 7.25 -2.06 9.77
N LEU A 55 8.10 -3.08 9.85
CA LEU A 55 8.21 -3.97 11.01
C LEU A 55 8.44 -3.21 12.32
N ASP A 56 9.31 -2.19 12.31
CA ASP A 56 9.62 -1.41 13.51
C ASP A 56 8.40 -0.65 14.08
N SER A 57 7.44 -0.32 13.22
CA SER A 57 6.28 0.51 13.61
C SER A 57 4.95 -0.23 13.53
N GLN A 58 4.95 -1.46 13.03
CA GLN A 58 3.76 -2.28 12.75
C GLN A 58 2.66 -1.57 11.93
N ALA A 59 3.02 -0.50 11.21
CA ALA A 59 2.10 0.32 10.42
C ALA A 59 2.80 0.84 9.15
N SER A 60 1.99 1.19 8.14
CA SER A 60 2.48 1.82 6.92
C SER A 60 2.64 3.33 7.08
N ILE A 61 3.46 3.97 6.25
CA ILE A 61 3.61 5.44 6.29
C ILE A 61 2.30 6.12 5.90
N ALA A 62 1.59 5.57 4.90
CA ALA A 62 0.28 6.09 4.50
C ALA A 62 -0.70 6.06 5.68
N GLU A 63 -0.71 4.97 6.44
CA GLU A 63 -1.60 4.81 7.59
C GLU A 63 -1.26 5.76 8.73
N MET A 64 0.03 6.00 9.02
CA MET A 64 0.43 7.01 10.01
C MET A 64 0.03 8.43 9.63
N VAL A 65 -0.01 8.74 8.32
CA VAL A 65 -0.32 10.09 7.83
C VAL A 65 -1.83 10.31 7.72
N TYR A 66 -2.58 9.30 7.25
CA TYR A 66 -4.01 9.42 6.97
C TYR A 66 -4.91 8.81 8.05
N GLY A 67 -4.34 8.08 9.01
CA GLY A 67 -5.09 7.39 10.06
C GLY A 67 -5.89 6.18 9.57
N MET A 68 -5.68 5.73 8.33
CA MET A 68 -6.39 4.60 7.73
C MET A 68 -5.50 3.84 6.75
N THR A 69 -5.76 2.54 6.58
CA THR A 69 -5.08 1.71 5.59
C THR A 69 -5.48 2.13 4.18
N LEU A 70 -4.49 2.39 3.32
CA LEU A 70 -4.73 2.79 1.93
C LEU A 70 -5.15 1.58 1.09
N ARG A 71 -6.27 1.70 0.37
CA ARG A 71 -6.73 0.69 -0.59
C ARG A 71 -5.89 0.75 -1.87
N LEU A 72 -5.22 -0.34 -2.20
CA LEU A 72 -4.36 -0.44 -3.37
C LEU A 72 -5.14 -1.00 -4.56
N PRO A 73 -4.73 -0.70 -5.82
CA PRO A 73 -5.33 -1.29 -7.01
C PRO A 73 -5.45 -2.82 -6.99
N GLY A 74 -4.49 -3.51 -6.35
CA GLY A 74 -4.51 -4.96 -6.19
C GLY A 74 -5.57 -5.48 -5.20
N ASP A 75 -5.99 -4.66 -4.23
CA ASP A 75 -7.02 -5.05 -3.26
C ASP A 75 -8.39 -5.16 -3.93
N PHE A 76 -8.68 -4.27 -4.89
CA PHE A 76 -9.93 -4.31 -5.65
C PHE A 76 -10.05 -5.58 -6.51
N MET A 77 -8.93 -6.10 -7.01
CA MET A 77 -8.91 -7.32 -7.83
C MET A 77 -9.17 -8.60 -7.00
N GLN A 78 -8.97 -8.56 -5.68
CA GLN A 78 -9.22 -9.72 -4.81
C GLN A 78 -10.68 -9.83 -4.33
N GLU A 79 -11.45 -8.74 -4.35
CA GLU A 79 -12.84 -8.73 -3.87
C GLU A 79 -13.78 -9.58 -4.73
N ASP A 80 -13.47 -9.76 -6.01
CA ASP A 80 -14.26 -10.60 -6.93
C ASP A 80 -14.21 -12.09 -6.56
N SER A 81 -13.13 -12.54 -5.90
CA SER A 81 -12.90 -13.97 -5.62
C SER A 81 -13.65 -14.51 -4.39
N LYS A 82 -13.98 -13.64 -3.42
CA LYS A 82 -14.67 -14.05 -2.18
C LYS A 82 -16.19 -13.96 -2.27
N THR A 83 -16.71 -13.13 -3.17
CA THR A 83 -18.16 -12.90 -3.29
C THR A 83 -18.87 -14.03 -4.06
N GLN A 84 -18.18 -14.69 -5.00
CA GLN A 84 -18.84 -15.71 -5.85
C GLN A 84 -19.02 -17.09 -5.21
N ALA A 85 -18.24 -17.47 -4.19
CA ALA A 85 -18.31 -18.85 -3.65
C ALA A 85 -19.45 -19.07 -2.64
N ASP A 86 -19.80 -18.05 -1.83
CA ASP A 86 -20.85 -18.14 -0.80
C ASP A 86 -22.21 -17.62 -1.27
N GLU A 87 -22.29 -16.51 -2.01
CA GLU A 87 -23.57 -15.98 -2.50
C GLU A 87 -24.25 -16.93 -3.49
N THR A 88 -23.47 -17.65 -4.31
CA THR A 88 -24.03 -18.60 -5.26
C THR A 88 -24.63 -19.82 -4.55
N ASN A 89 -24.06 -20.26 -3.43
CA ASN A 89 -24.60 -21.40 -2.66
C ASN A 89 -25.82 -21.01 -1.82
N ASP A 90 -25.81 -19.86 -1.13
CA ASP A 90 -26.96 -19.40 -0.32
C ASP A 90 -28.15 -19.01 -1.21
N PHE A 91 -27.90 -18.37 -2.35
CA PHE A 91 -28.94 -18.06 -3.32
C PHE A 91 -29.58 -19.33 -3.89
N VAL A 92 -28.78 -20.32 -4.27
CA VAL A 92 -29.28 -21.60 -4.83
C VAL A 92 -30.04 -22.42 -3.78
N GLU A 93 -29.61 -22.45 -2.52
CA GLU A 93 -30.34 -23.15 -1.46
C GLU A 93 -31.66 -22.44 -1.08
N LYS A 94 -31.66 -21.11 -0.96
CA LYS A 94 -32.90 -20.35 -0.76
C LYS A 94 -33.87 -20.52 -1.92
N LEU A 95 -33.38 -20.54 -3.16
CA LEU A 95 -34.20 -20.77 -4.35
C LEU A 95 -34.76 -22.20 -4.36
N ARG A 96 -33.95 -23.21 -4.00
CA ARG A 96 -34.39 -24.61 -3.86
C ARG A 96 -35.44 -24.80 -2.77
N GLN A 97 -35.28 -24.20 -1.61
CA GLN A 97 -36.28 -24.26 -0.54
C GLN A 97 -37.59 -23.61 -0.96
N LYS A 98 -37.52 -22.43 -1.59
CA LYS A 98 -38.71 -21.71 -2.02
C LYS A 98 -39.45 -22.44 -3.13
N MET A 99 -38.74 -23.09 -4.06
CA MET A 99 -39.34 -23.98 -5.06
C MET A 99 -39.89 -25.28 -4.46
N LYS A 100 -39.25 -25.87 -3.44
CA LYS A 100 -39.84 -26.98 -2.68
C LYS A 100 -41.12 -26.57 -1.95
N SER A 101 -41.21 -25.32 -1.50
CA SER A 101 -42.42 -24.75 -0.89
C SER A 101 -43.52 -24.40 -1.90
N LEU A 102 -43.18 -24.43 -3.19
CA LEU A 102 -44.14 -24.38 -4.29
C LEU A 102 -44.72 -25.76 -4.67
N LYS A 103 -44.37 -26.87 -3.99
CA LYS A 103 -45.09 -28.13 -4.22
C LYS A 103 -46.33 -28.24 -3.35
#